data_AF-A0AAD6XFG7-F1
#
_entry.id   AF-A0AAD6XFG7-F1
#
_cell.length_a   1.000
_cell.length_b   1.000
_cell.length_c   1.000
_cell.angle_alpha   90.00
_cell.angle_beta   90.00
_cell.angle_gamma   90.00
#
_symmetry.space_group_name_H-M   'P 1'
#
loop_
_entity.id
_entity.type
_entity.pdbx_description
1 polymer ?
#
loop_
_entity_poly.entity_id
_entity_poly.type
_entity_poly.pdbx_seq_one_letter_code
_entity_poly.pdbx_strand_id
1 'polypeptide(L)'
;MDQVDSNTLILAFTIYYFVERGLRLVLKWRDGAFYDSLLASRKDMVFFGISMGLLISLASTPSCVRGAWSAWLALPLGMEEPRWFLDEDARICVTARAVLWVSELNRLDLYPLYVIHHAGSIISLLSFLFFRWPLFLYLPILSGLVSEVPGDLLWMLSAYIDSLERTPDDLVEFKRRLNTFNVAQYAFVRGCGIILAAWTLAYSPGGLQTRSVVMQVHAYTLLSLYAAFCIAYVYRQIRNIRARRLSRPTSPSHIPMELDGPPPRSAHLRIPMRPVVIIVPYGAFMGLGFAALVFTTLTIAPGSREESALLSHALRITILLAIFFARAFSLVMEDGMARLRVQPLRTIFRPGFWLHGGLFGAGVGALVAQMAGYVPDFRLFAASLAVGLPVYEMFSRIGCHSYGCCYGCPVEPIQGLPSSPRSRLLWRAFPYSAVTYDHPTDYAVTRAEPRLLRQPLIPIQLISATLFLLLFT
;
A
#
# COMPACT_ATOMS: atom_id res chain seq x y z
N MET A 1 6.79 -13.31 -20.89
CA MET A 1 5.59 -12.90 -20.16
C MET A 1 4.44 -13.07 -21.12
N ASP A 2 3.86 -14.26 -21.17
CA ASP A 2 2.54 -14.44 -21.77
C ASP A 2 1.56 -13.92 -20.72
N GLN A 3 1.00 -12.76 -21.06
CA GLN A 3 0.81 -11.62 -20.17
C GLN A 3 -0.43 -11.74 -19.29
N VAL A 4 -0.31 -11.40 -18.00
CA VAL A 4 -1.44 -10.71 -17.37
C VAL A 4 -1.61 -9.43 -18.18
N ASP A 5 -2.65 -9.38 -19.00
CA ASP A 5 -2.90 -8.24 -19.87
C ASP A 5 -3.01 -6.98 -18.99
N SER A 6 -2.21 -5.97 -19.30
CA SER A 6 -2.26 -4.68 -18.61
C SER A 6 -3.68 -4.10 -18.65
N ASN A 7 -4.44 -4.38 -19.71
CA ASN A 7 -5.85 -3.98 -19.80
C ASN A 7 -6.70 -4.69 -18.74
N THR A 8 -6.45 -5.97 -18.47
CA THR A 8 -7.14 -6.73 -17.42
C THR A 8 -6.84 -6.16 -16.03
N LEU A 9 -5.59 -5.78 -15.76
CA LEU A 9 -5.23 -5.13 -14.49
C LEU A 9 -5.91 -3.76 -14.35
N ILE A 10 -5.87 -2.92 -15.39
CA ILE A 10 -6.51 -1.60 -15.39
C ILE A 10 -8.04 -1.75 -15.20
N LEU A 11 -8.66 -2.68 -15.91
CA LEU A 11 -10.08 -2.99 -15.77
C LEU A 11 -10.41 -3.46 -14.35
N ALA A 12 -9.59 -4.34 -13.76
CA ALA A 12 -9.80 -4.83 -12.41
C ALA A 12 -9.67 -3.71 -11.36
N PHE A 13 -8.70 -2.80 -11.48
CA PHE A 13 -8.62 -1.61 -10.62
C PHE A 13 -9.81 -0.67 -10.80
N THR A 14 -10.31 -0.55 -12.03
CA THR A 14 -11.50 0.27 -12.34
C THR A 14 -12.74 -0.33 -11.67
N ILE A 15 -12.97 -1.64 -11.82
CA ILE A 15 -14.05 -2.37 -11.16
C ILE A 15 -13.94 -2.25 -9.64
N TYR A 16 -12.74 -2.47 -9.08
CA TYR A 16 -12.47 -2.30 -7.65
C TYR A 16 -12.98 -0.95 -7.15
N TYR A 17 -12.62 0.13 -7.84
CA TYR A 17 -12.97 1.48 -7.42
C TYR A 17 -14.49 1.73 -7.50
N PHE A 18 -15.15 1.27 -8.57
CA PHE A 18 -16.60 1.41 -8.70
C PHE A 18 -17.36 0.62 -7.63
N VAL A 19 -16.95 -0.62 -7.35
CA VAL A 19 -17.57 -1.45 -6.31
C VAL A 19 -17.36 -0.81 -4.93
N GLU A 20 -16.15 -0.34 -4.62
CA GLU A 20 -15.87 0.36 -3.36
C GLU A 20 -16.78 1.59 -3.16
N ARG A 21 -16.97 2.39 -4.22
CA ARG A 21 -17.87 3.53 -4.20
C ARG A 21 -19.33 3.12 -4.05
N GLY A 22 -19.75 2.05 -4.73
CA GLY A 22 -21.07 1.46 -4.56
C GLY A 22 -21.32 1.04 -3.11
N LEU A 23 -20.37 0.35 -2.48
CA LEU A 23 -20.46 -0.06 -1.07
C LEU A 23 -20.60 1.15 -0.13
N ARG A 24 -19.85 2.23 -0.37
CA ARG A 24 -19.98 3.48 0.40
C ARG A 24 -21.37 4.07 0.31
N LEU A 25 -21.92 4.15 -0.91
CA LEU A 25 -23.26 4.70 -1.14
C LEU A 25 -24.33 3.83 -0.48
N VAL A 26 -24.22 2.50 -0.63
CA VAL A 26 -25.15 1.55 -0.01
C VAL A 26 -25.10 1.63 1.51
N LEU A 27 -23.91 1.68 2.11
CA LEU A 27 -23.77 1.78 3.57
C LEU A 27 -24.32 3.10 4.09
N LYS A 28 -23.97 4.22 3.45
CA LYS A 28 -24.51 5.54 3.80
C LYS A 28 -26.04 5.60 3.71
N TRP A 29 -26.63 4.93 2.71
CA TRP A 29 -28.08 4.86 2.55
C TRP A 29 -28.76 3.95 3.57
N ARG A 30 -28.16 2.80 3.90
CA ARG A 30 -28.73 1.80 4.81
C ARG A 30 -28.54 2.14 6.29
N ASP A 31 -27.38 2.64 6.65
CA ASP A 31 -26.98 2.93 8.03
C ASP A 31 -26.07 4.17 8.06
N GLY A 32 -26.70 5.33 7.91
CA GLY A 32 -26.02 6.62 7.93
C GLY A 32 -25.29 6.87 9.25
N ALA A 33 -25.86 6.43 10.38
CA ALA A 33 -25.26 6.60 11.70
C ALA A 33 -23.93 5.83 11.82
N PHE A 34 -23.89 4.57 11.39
CA PHE A 34 -22.65 3.82 11.35
C PHE A 34 -21.64 4.41 10.37
N TYR A 35 -22.08 4.84 9.19
CA TYR A 35 -21.21 5.50 8.20
C TYR A 35 -20.58 6.78 8.77
N ASP A 36 -21.37 7.62 9.43
CA ASP A 36 -20.89 8.85 10.04
C ASP A 36 -19.92 8.56 11.20
N SER A 37 -20.15 7.50 11.98
CA SER A 37 -19.19 7.01 12.99
C SER A 37 -17.87 6.55 12.36
N LEU A 38 -17.91 5.83 11.23
CA LEU A 38 -16.70 5.44 10.49
C LEU A 38 -15.94 6.66 9.99
N LEU A 39 -16.65 7.66 9.44
CA LEU A 39 -16.04 8.88 8.93
C LEU A 39 -15.42 9.71 10.07
N ALA A 40 -16.15 9.87 11.17
CA ALA A 40 -15.69 10.57 12.36
C ALA A 40 -14.40 9.92 12.89
N SER A 41 -14.40 8.60 13.05
CA SER A 41 -13.24 7.84 13.55
C SER A 41 -12.12 7.63 12.51
N ARG A 42 -12.26 8.19 11.29
CA ARG A 42 -11.36 7.98 10.14
C ARG A 42 -11.12 6.51 9.80
N LYS A 43 -12.07 5.65 10.14
CA LYS A 43 -12.05 4.21 9.84
C LYS A 43 -12.71 3.88 8.51
N ASP A 44 -13.37 4.83 7.87
CA ASP A 44 -14.08 4.63 6.60
C ASP A 44 -13.15 4.06 5.52
N MET A 45 -11.98 4.67 5.28
CA MET A 45 -11.03 4.20 4.27
C MET A 45 -10.58 2.76 4.51
N VAL A 46 -10.27 2.44 5.77
CA VAL A 46 -9.86 1.09 6.17
C VAL A 46 -11.02 0.10 6.05
N PHE A 47 -12.21 0.48 6.49
CA PHE A 47 -13.41 -0.37 6.46
C PHE A 47 -13.76 -0.78 5.03
N PHE A 48 -13.79 0.18 4.10
CA PHE A 48 -14.09 -0.13 2.70
C PHE A 48 -12.92 -0.84 1.99
N GLY A 49 -11.67 -0.55 2.36
CA GLY A 49 -10.51 -1.31 1.92
C GLY A 49 -10.63 -2.80 2.28
N ILE A 50 -10.82 -3.10 3.57
CA ILE A 50 -10.98 -4.46 4.10
C ILE A 50 -12.23 -5.15 3.55
N SER A 51 -13.33 -4.42 3.37
CA SER A 51 -14.55 -4.97 2.75
C SER A 51 -14.27 -5.42 1.30
N MET A 52 -13.50 -4.65 0.55
CA MET A 52 -13.07 -5.05 -0.79
C MET A 52 -12.11 -6.23 -0.76
N GLY A 53 -11.15 -6.25 0.17
CA GLY A 53 -10.25 -7.37 0.40
C GLY A 53 -10.98 -8.68 0.67
N LEU A 54 -12.01 -8.63 1.52
CA LEU A 54 -12.91 -9.74 1.81
C LEU A 54 -13.63 -10.22 0.54
N LEU A 55 -14.25 -9.31 -0.22
CA LEU A 55 -14.99 -9.66 -1.44
C LEU A 55 -14.09 -10.28 -2.52
N ILE A 56 -12.93 -9.69 -2.76
CA ILE A 56 -11.95 -10.19 -3.73
C ILE A 56 -11.41 -11.53 -3.28
N SER A 57 -11.13 -11.71 -1.98
CA SER A 57 -10.69 -12.98 -1.43
C SER A 57 -11.73 -14.07 -1.62
N LEU A 58 -13.01 -13.80 -1.33
CA LEU A 58 -14.09 -14.75 -1.55
C LEU A 58 -14.24 -15.12 -3.04
N ALA A 59 -14.20 -14.11 -3.92
CA ALA A 59 -14.39 -14.32 -5.36
C ALA A 59 -13.21 -15.05 -6.03
N SER A 60 -11.97 -14.74 -5.63
CA SER A 60 -10.76 -15.25 -6.29
C SER A 60 -10.22 -16.56 -5.69
N THR A 61 -10.57 -16.91 -4.44
CA THR A 61 -10.08 -18.14 -3.79
C THR A 61 -10.40 -19.41 -4.59
N PRO A 62 -11.61 -19.62 -5.14
CA PRO A 62 -11.89 -20.80 -5.95
C PRO A 62 -10.95 -20.94 -7.15
N SER A 63 -10.68 -19.85 -7.86
CA SER A 63 -9.72 -19.82 -8.96
C SER A 63 -8.29 -20.07 -8.48
N CYS A 64 -7.89 -19.52 -7.32
CA CYS A 64 -6.58 -19.84 -6.73
C CYS A 64 -6.42 -21.33 -6.44
N VAL A 65 -7.46 -21.99 -5.90
CA VAL A 65 -7.45 -23.42 -5.59
C VAL A 65 -7.40 -24.25 -6.87
N ARG A 66 -8.24 -23.94 -7.88
CA ARG A 66 -8.24 -24.66 -9.16
C ARG A 66 -6.92 -24.50 -9.91
N GLY A 67 -6.36 -23.28 -9.93
CA GLY A 67 -5.04 -23.01 -10.52
C GLY A 67 -3.91 -23.71 -9.76
N ALA A 68 -3.99 -23.79 -8.43
CA ALA A 68 -3.02 -24.55 -7.63
C ALA A 68 -3.11 -26.04 -7.96
N TRP A 69 -4.33 -26.57 -8.08
CA TRP A 69 -4.59 -27.97 -8.39
C TRP A 69 -4.16 -28.33 -9.81
N SER A 70 -4.47 -27.51 -10.81
CA SER A 70 -4.02 -27.71 -12.18
C SER A 70 -2.49 -27.66 -12.27
N ALA A 71 -1.85 -26.70 -11.60
CA ALA A 71 -0.39 -26.62 -11.52
C ALA A 71 0.23 -27.83 -10.82
N TRP A 72 -0.45 -28.38 -9.81
CA TRP A 72 -0.05 -29.60 -9.13
C TRP A 72 -0.18 -30.84 -10.02
N LEU A 73 -1.29 -31.00 -10.74
CA LEU A 73 -1.46 -32.11 -11.69
C LEU A 73 -0.52 -32.02 -12.88
N ALA A 74 -0.10 -30.80 -13.25
CA ALA A 74 0.87 -30.55 -14.30
C ALA A 74 2.33 -30.74 -13.87
N LEU A 75 2.61 -30.99 -12.58
CA LEU A 75 3.93 -31.44 -12.15
C LEU A 75 4.23 -32.75 -12.86
N PRO A 76 5.22 -32.75 -13.76
CA PRO A 76 5.41 -33.91 -14.57
C PRO A 76 6.04 -35.01 -13.73
N LEU A 77 5.43 -36.19 -13.72
CA LEU A 77 6.13 -37.43 -13.40
C LEU A 77 7.13 -37.72 -14.54
N GLY A 78 8.18 -36.91 -14.68
CA GLY A 78 9.29 -37.15 -15.61
C GLY A 78 9.37 -36.33 -16.90
N MET A 79 8.90 -35.07 -16.95
CA MET A 79 9.21 -34.15 -18.07
C MET A 79 10.32 -33.18 -17.70
N GLU A 80 11.18 -32.90 -18.67
CA GLU A 80 12.47 -32.21 -18.48
C GLU A 80 12.36 -30.71 -18.17
N GLU A 81 11.19 -30.07 -18.37
CA GLU A 81 11.00 -28.68 -17.96
C GLU A 81 9.62 -28.38 -17.36
N PRO A 82 9.54 -27.85 -16.13
CA PRO A 82 8.29 -27.36 -15.56
C PRO A 82 7.83 -26.12 -16.32
N ARG A 83 6.73 -26.23 -17.09
CA ARG A 83 6.15 -25.10 -17.81
C ARG A 83 5.58 -24.08 -16.82
N TRP A 84 6.13 -22.87 -16.84
CA TRP A 84 5.60 -21.70 -16.13
C TRP A 84 4.41 -21.11 -16.90
N PHE A 85 3.31 -21.86 -17.03
CA PHE A 85 2.11 -21.38 -17.72
C PHE A 85 1.01 -21.03 -16.72
N LEU A 86 0.64 -19.75 -16.68
CA LEU A 86 -0.55 -19.29 -15.98
C LEU A 86 -1.78 -19.67 -16.80
N ASP A 87 -2.49 -20.70 -16.37
CA ASP A 87 -3.85 -20.97 -16.86
C ASP A 87 -4.81 -19.84 -16.43
N GLU A 88 -6.04 -19.86 -16.94
CA GLU A 88 -7.02 -18.80 -16.69
C GLU A 88 -7.28 -18.59 -15.18
N ASP A 89 -7.41 -19.68 -14.42
CA ASP A 89 -7.65 -19.65 -12.99
C ASP A 89 -6.46 -19.06 -12.21
N ALA A 90 -5.23 -19.42 -12.56
CA ALA A 90 -4.02 -18.83 -11.98
C ALA A 90 -3.87 -17.34 -12.34
N ARG A 91 -4.25 -16.93 -13.57
CA ARG A 91 -4.26 -15.51 -13.97
C ARG A 91 -5.27 -14.72 -13.14
N ILE A 92 -6.49 -15.23 -12.98
CA ILE A 92 -7.52 -14.59 -12.16
C ILE A 92 -7.01 -14.45 -10.72
N CYS A 93 -6.47 -15.53 -10.15
CA CYS A 93 -5.91 -15.52 -8.80
C CYS A 93 -4.82 -14.45 -8.64
N VAL A 94 -3.78 -14.49 -9.46
CA VAL A 94 -2.64 -13.56 -9.38
C VAL A 94 -3.09 -12.12 -9.59
N THR A 95 -3.96 -11.87 -10.57
CA THR A 95 -4.49 -10.53 -10.86
C THR A 95 -5.30 -9.99 -9.70
N ALA A 96 -6.22 -10.79 -9.16
CA ALA A 96 -7.03 -10.41 -8.00
C ALA A 96 -6.17 -10.08 -6.78
N ARG A 97 -5.12 -10.87 -6.51
CA ARG A 97 -4.20 -10.61 -5.39
C ARG A 97 -3.34 -9.37 -5.60
N ALA A 98 -2.85 -9.15 -6.82
CA ALA A 98 -2.13 -7.92 -7.15
C ALA A 98 -3.00 -6.68 -6.91
N VAL A 99 -4.26 -6.69 -7.38
CA VAL A 99 -5.21 -5.59 -7.19
C VAL A 99 -5.50 -5.38 -5.70
N LEU A 100 -5.79 -6.45 -4.96
CA LEU A 100 -6.04 -6.38 -3.52
C LEU A 100 -4.87 -5.73 -2.79
N TRP A 101 -3.65 -6.23 -2.97
CA TRP A 101 -2.52 -5.72 -2.18
C TRP A 101 -2.13 -4.30 -2.54
N VAL A 102 -2.14 -3.95 -3.83
CA VAL A 102 -1.80 -2.61 -4.28
C VAL A 102 -2.85 -1.59 -3.84
N SER A 103 -4.13 -1.93 -3.93
CA SER A 103 -5.22 -1.01 -3.56
C SER A 103 -5.31 -0.76 -2.05
N GLU A 104 -4.95 -1.74 -1.23
CA GLU A 104 -5.01 -1.65 0.23
C GLU A 104 -3.76 -1.03 0.87
N LEU A 105 -2.59 -1.12 0.22
CA LEU A 105 -1.33 -0.54 0.71
C LEU A 105 -1.41 0.95 1.08
N ASN A 106 -2.14 1.73 0.29
CA ASN A 106 -2.28 3.18 0.50
C ASN A 106 -3.35 3.54 1.55
N ARG A 107 -4.11 2.58 2.06
CA ARG A 107 -5.31 2.81 2.88
C ARG A 107 -5.17 2.34 4.32
N LEU A 108 -4.01 1.76 4.68
CA LEU A 108 -3.81 0.99 5.92
C LEU A 108 -2.61 1.45 6.75
N ASP A 109 -2.27 2.73 6.66
CA ASP A 109 -1.26 3.40 7.48
C ASP A 109 -1.50 3.20 9.00
N LEU A 110 -2.75 2.96 9.41
CA LEU A 110 -3.11 2.64 10.80
C LEU A 110 -2.61 1.27 11.29
N TYR A 111 -2.13 0.36 10.42
CA TYR A 111 -1.74 -0.99 10.80
C TYR A 111 -0.39 -1.44 10.21
N PRO A 112 0.73 -1.15 10.90
CA PRO A 112 2.07 -1.47 10.41
C PRO A 112 2.28 -2.94 10.02
N LEU A 113 1.72 -3.88 10.80
CA LEU A 113 1.81 -5.30 10.46
C LEU A 113 1.08 -5.65 9.15
N TYR A 114 0.00 -4.94 8.85
CA TYR A 114 -0.80 -5.19 7.66
C TYR A 114 -0.10 -4.61 6.42
N VAL A 115 0.53 -3.44 6.55
CA VAL A 115 1.42 -2.89 5.51
C VAL A 115 2.58 -3.84 5.22
N ILE A 116 3.25 -4.36 6.26
CA ILE A 116 4.34 -5.34 6.11
C ILE A 116 3.84 -6.61 5.41
N HIS A 117 2.65 -7.11 5.78
CA HIS A 117 2.01 -8.27 5.15
C HIS A 117 1.82 -8.06 3.64
N HIS A 118 1.22 -6.93 3.25
CA HIS A 118 0.93 -6.62 1.85
C HIS A 118 2.19 -6.35 1.05
N ALA A 119 3.11 -5.54 1.56
CA ALA A 119 4.39 -5.28 0.92
C ALA A 119 5.19 -6.56 0.73
N GLY A 120 5.29 -7.41 1.77
CA GLY A 120 5.93 -8.72 1.69
C GLY A 120 5.26 -9.64 0.67
N SER A 121 3.94 -9.61 0.58
CA SER A 121 3.17 -10.41 -0.39
C SER A 121 3.40 -9.95 -1.83
N ILE A 122 3.45 -8.63 -2.08
CA ILE A 122 3.80 -8.07 -3.39
C ILE A 122 5.24 -8.41 -3.76
N ILE A 123 6.20 -8.23 -2.85
CA ILE A 123 7.60 -8.59 -3.12
C ILE A 123 7.69 -10.07 -3.47
N SER A 124 7.01 -10.94 -2.71
CA SER A 124 6.97 -12.37 -2.99
C SER A 124 6.36 -12.67 -4.37
N LEU A 125 5.30 -11.96 -4.75
CA LEU A 125 4.68 -12.08 -6.08
C LEU A 125 5.62 -11.64 -7.19
N LEU A 126 6.23 -10.47 -7.05
CA LEU A 126 7.16 -9.93 -8.04
C LEU A 126 8.37 -10.85 -8.21
N SER A 127 8.93 -11.33 -7.10
CA SER A 127 9.97 -12.35 -7.13
C SER A 127 9.52 -13.63 -7.82
N PHE A 128 8.30 -14.11 -7.50
CA PHE A 128 7.71 -15.27 -8.14
C PHE A 128 7.66 -15.12 -9.66
N LEU A 129 7.13 -13.99 -10.13
CA LEU A 129 6.98 -13.65 -11.53
C LEU A 129 8.33 -13.46 -12.24
N PHE A 130 9.27 -12.77 -11.60
CA PHE A 130 10.59 -12.46 -12.14
C PHE A 130 11.43 -13.72 -12.35
N PHE A 131 11.50 -14.58 -11.33
CA PHE A 131 12.31 -15.80 -11.35
C PHE A 131 11.61 -17.00 -12.00
N ARG A 132 10.34 -16.85 -12.40
CA ARG A 132 9.50 -17.90 -12.99
C ARG A 132 9.51 -19.17 -12.13
N TRP A 133 9.21 -19.00 -10.85
CA TRP A 133 9.08 -20.11 -9.92
C TRP A 133 7.90 -21.01 -10.33
N PRO A 134 7.95 -22.32 -10.11
CA PRO A 134 6.80 -23.20 -10.38
C PRO A 134 5.54 -22.74 -9.66
N LEU A 135 4.42 -22.59 -10.38
CA LEU A 135 3.17 -22.02 -9.86
C LEU A 135 2.63 -22.75 -8.64
N PHE A 136 2.75 -24.08 -8.61
CA PHE A 136 2.25 -24.89 -7.50
C PHE A 136 3.00 -24.65 -6.18
N LEU A 137 4.17 -24.00 -6.16
CA LEU A 137 4.82 -23.54 -4.92
C LEU A 137 4.13 -22.32 -4.32
N TYR A 138 3.56 -21.49 -5.19
CA TYR A 138 3.14 -20.14 -4.84
C TYR A 138 1.62 -20.01 -4.77
N LEU A 139 0.89 -20.71 -5.64
CA LEU A 139 -0.57 -20.72 -5.62
C LEU A 139 -1.16 -21.27 -4.32
N PRO A 140 -0.56 -22.25 -3.60
CA PRO A 140 -1.01 -22.62 -2.26
C PRO A 140 -0.85 -21.50 -1.22
N ILE A 141 0.22 -20.69 -1.34
CA ILE A 141 0.42 -19.51 -0.50
C ILE A 141 -0.64 -18.45 -0.83
N LEU A 142 -0.98 -18.29 -2.12
CA LEU A 142 -2.04 -17.39 -2.58
C LEU A 142 -3.46 -17.87 -2.24
N SER A 143 -3.74 -19.17 -2.33
CA SER A 143 -5.01 -19.76 -1.91
C SER A 143 -5.16 -19.69 -0.40
N GLY A 144 -4.05 -19.70 0.33
CA GLY A 144 -4.00 -19.48 1.76
C GLY A 144 -4.57 -18.14 2.20
N LEU A 145 -4.74 -17.16 1.30
CA LEU A 145 -5.43 -15.90 1.59
C LEU A 145 -6.92 -16.08 1.91
N VAL A 146 -7.53 -17.25 1.72
CA VAL A 146 -8.81 -17.57 2.36
C VAL A 146 -8.74 -17.41 3.90
N SER A 147 -7.53 -17.49 4.47
CA SER A 147 -7.27 -17.19 5.88
C SER A 147 -7.44 -15.72 6.24
N GLU A 148 -7.56 -14.82 5.27
CA GLU A 148 -7.79 -13.38 5.51
C GLU A 148 -9.27 -13.10 5.75
N VAL A 149 -10.17 -13.93 5.23
CA VAL A 149 -11.63 -13.76 5.36
C VAL A 149 -12.07 -13.59 6.82
N PRO A 150 -11.69 -14.47 7.78
CA PRO A 150 -12.08 -14.23 9.18
C PRO A 150 -11.35 -13.05 9.82
N GLY A 151 -10.13 -12.74 9.38
CA GLY A 151 -9.39 -11.57 9.84
C GLY A 151 -10.07 -10.26 9.44
N ASP A 152 -10.53 -10.18 8.21
CA ASP A 152 -11.26 -9.04 7.65
C ASP A 152 -12.62 -8.88 8.33
N LEU A 153 -13.38 -9.99 8.48
CA LEU A 153 -14.64 -10.00 9.23
C LEU A 153 -14.45 -9.57 10.69
N LEU A 154 -13.39 -10.05 11.35
CA LEU A 154 -13.07 -9.66 12.72
C LEU A 154 -12.77 -8.16 12.84
N TRP A 155 -12.10 -7.60 11.83
CA TRP A 155 -11.82 -6.17 11.79
C TRP A 155 -13.10 -5.37 11.56
N MET A 156 -13.92 -5.74 10.57
CA MET A 156 -15.20 -5.09 10.28
C MET A 156 -16.15 -5.13 11.48
N LEU A 157 -16.23 -6.29 12.14
CA LEU A 157 -16.99 -6.47 13.38
C LEU A 157 -16.45 -5.58 14.50
N SER A 158 -15.13 -5.39 14.60
CA SER A 158 -14.55 -4.47 15.57
C SER A 158 -14.96 -3.03 15.29
N ALA A 159 -14.88 -2.59 14.02
CA ALA A 159 -15.29 -1.25 13.64
C ALA A 159 -16.78 -1.00 13.93
N TYR A 160 -17.64 -2.01 13.70
CA TYR A 160 -19.06 -1.95 14.06
C TYR A 160 -19.27 -1.88 15.57
N ILE A 161 -18.63 -2.75 16.35
CA ILE A 161 -18.69 -2.72 17.83
C ILE A 161 -18.27 -1.36 18.38
N ASP A 162 -17.22 -0.77 17.82
CA ASP A 162 -16.70 0.53 18.24
C ASP A 162 -17.67 1.69 17.96
N SER A 163 -18.65 1.50 17.07
CA SER A 163 -19.70 2.48 16.78
C SER A 163 -20.91 2.38 17.71
N LEU A 164 -21.03 1.29 18.47
CA LEU A 164 -22.14 1.08 19.38
C LEU A 164 -21.87 1.78 20.72
N GLU A 165 -22.88 2.47 21.26
CA GLU A 165 -22.81 3.05 22.61
C GLU A 165 -22.65 1.97 23.69
N ARG A 166 -23.29 0.83 23.49
CA ARG A 166 -23.22 -0.35 24.36
C ARG A 166 -23.02 -1.59 23.51
N THR A 167 -21.92 -2.30 23.74
CA THR A 167 -21.65 -3.56 23.04
C THR A 167 -22.45 -4.70 23.68
N PRO A 168 -23.29 -5.44 22.93
CA PRO A 168 -23.95 -6.64 23.44
C PRO A 168 -22.96 -7.75 23.77
N ASP A 169 -23.18 -8.49 24.87
CA ASP A 169 -22.29 -9.56 25.33
C ASP A 169 -22.14 -10.69 24.28
N ASP A 170 -23.24 -11.02 23.58
CA ASP A 170 -23.24 -12.01 22.50
C ASP A 170 -22.30 -11.62 21.36
N LEU A 171 -22.21 -10.32 21.06
CA LEU A 171 -21.34 -9.80 20.00
C LEU A 171 -19.87 -9.87 20.40
N VAL A 172 -19.57 -9.65 21.68
CA VAL A 172 -18.22 -9.83 22.26
C VAL A 172 -17.80 -11.30 22.23
N GLU A 173 -18.70 -12.21 22.58
CA GLU A 173 -18.44 -13.64 22.53
C GLU A 173 -18.29 -14.14 21.08
N PHE A 174 -19.12 -13.65 20.16
CA PHE A 174 -18.97 -13.94 18.73
C PHE A 174 -17.62 -13.46 18.20
N LYS A 175 -17.21 -12.22 18.51
CA LYS A 175 -15.89 -11.66 18.17
C LYS A 175 -14.76 -12.55 18.69
N ARG A 176 -14.88 -13.05 19.92
CA ARG A 176 -13.90 -13.93 20.55
C ARG A 176 -13.78 -15.26 19.81
N ARG A 177 -14.90 -15.91 19.50
CA ARG A 177 -14.95 -17.17 18.72
C ARG A 177 -14.37 -16.97 17.33
N LEU A 178 -14.73 -15.88 16.65
CA LEU A 178 -14.22 -15.53 15.34
C LEU A 178 -12.70 -15.31 15.37
N ASN A 179 -12.17 -14.64 16.40
CA ASN A 179 -10.72 -14.46 16.55
C ASN A 179 -10.00 -15.80 16.78
N THR A 180 -10.52 -16.67 17.64
CA THR A 180 -9.96 -18.03 17.83
C THR A 180 -9.97 -18.83 16.54
N PHE A 181 -11.09 -18.79 15.80
CA PHE A 181 -11.20 -19.44 14.50
C PHE A 181 -10.19 -18.87 13.49
N ASN A 182 -10.06 -17.55 13.40
CA ASN A 182 -9.09 -16.88 12.55
C ASN A 182 -7.66 -17.35 12.86
N VAL A 183 -7.26 -17.42 14.13
CA VAL A 183 -5.92 -17.90 14.50
C VAL A 183 -5.71 -19.36 14.10
N ALA A 184 -6.68 -20.23 14.38
CA ALA A 184 -6.59 -21.65 14.06
C ALA A 184 -6.52 -21.88 12.56
N GLN A 185 -7.43 -21.26 11.80
CA GLN A 185 -7.46 -21.34 10.34
C GLN A 185 -6.18 -20.75 9.73
N TYR A 186 -5.72 -19.59 10.20
CA TYR A 186 -4.50 -18.97 9.72
C TYR A 186 -3.28 -19.87 9.94
N ALA A 187 -3.13 -20.43 11.15
CA ALA A 187 -2.04 -21.33 11.48
C ALA A 187 -2.08 -22.61 10.63
N PHE A 188 -3.25 -23.21 10.45
CA PHE A 188 -3.41 -24.44 9.67
C PHE A 188 -3.18 -24.20 8.17
N VAL A 189 -3.95 -23.29 7.56
CA VAL A 189 -3.93 -23.07 6.11
C VAL A 189 -2.57 -22.53 5.65
N ARG A 190 -2.03 -21.50 6.33
CA ARG A 190 -0.72 -20.94 5.94
C ARG A 190 0.43 -21.86 6.34
N GLY A 191 0.35 -22.50 7.52
CA GLY A 191 1.36 -23.43 7.98
C GLY A 191 1.53 -24.62 7.04
N CYS A 192 0.43 -25.25 6.63
CA CYS A 192 0.46 -26.32 5.62
C CYS A 192 1.01 -25.85 4.29
N GLY A 193 0.63 -24.65 3.81
CA GLY A 193 1.18 -24.06 2.58
C GLY A 193 2.69 -23.83 2.65
N ILE A 194 3.21 -23.34 3.78
CA ILE A 194 4.65 -23.14 4.02
C ILE A 194 5.38 -24.48 4.03
N ILE A 195 4.85 -25.48 4.74
CA ILE A 195 5.46 -26.83 4.82
C ILE A 195 5.50 -27.46 3.43
N LEU A 196 4.41 -27.36 2.67
CA LEU A 196 4.34 -27.88 1.30
C LEU A 196 5.38 -27.18 0.41
N ALA A 197 5.44 -25.84 0.44
CA ALA A 197 6.42 -25.08 -0.33
C ALA A 197 7.87 -25.43 0.06
N ALA A 198 8.17 -25.59 1.34
CA ALA A 198 9.48 -26.00 1.83
C ALA A 198 9.84 -27.41 1.36
N TRP A 199 8.90 -28.36 1.50
CA TRP A 199 9.07 -29.74 1.07
C TRP A 199 9.34 -29.81 -0.43
N THR A 200 8.58 -29.08 -1.23
CA THR A 200 8.81 -29.01 -2.67
C THR A 200 10.17 -28.38 -3.00
N LEU A 201 10.56 -27.28 -2.36
CA LEU A 201 11.86 -26.66 -2.59
C LEU A 201 13.01 -27.63 -2.29
N ALA A 202 12.85 -28.49 -1.29
CA ALA A 202 13.85 -29.48 -0.89
C ALA A 202 13.86 -30.73 -1.77
N TYR A 203 12.69 -31.22 -2.18
CA TYR A 203 12.53 -32.58 -2.73
C TYR A 203 11.92 -32.66 -4.13
N SER A 204 11.56 -31.54 -4.79
CA SER A 204 10.96 -31.58 -6.13
C SER A 204 11.93 -32.19 -7.14
N PRO A 205 11.65 -33.40 -7.67
CA PRO A 205 12.47 -34.02 -8.69
C PRO A 205 12.21 -33.27 -10.00
N GLY A 206 13.27 -32.76 -10.65
CA GLY A 206 13.16 -32.31 -12.05
C GLY A 206 13.11 -30.81 -12.34
N GLY A 207 13.54 -29.91 -11.44
CA GLY A 207 13.70 -28.51 -11.89
C GLY A 207 14.20 -27.46 -10.90
N LEU A 208 14.28 -27.78 -9.61
CA LEU A 208 14.78 -26.85 -8.60
C LEU A 208 16.25 -27.06 -8.27
N GLN A 209 16.70 -28.32 -8.24
CA GLN A 209 18.12 -28.65 -8.05
C GLN A 209 19.00 -28.20 -9.23
N THR A 210 18.42 -28.03 -10.42
CA THR A 210 19.11 -27.50 -11.61
C THR A 210 19.18 -25.97 -11.66
N ARG A 211 18.46 -25.26 -10.77
CA ARG A 211 18.50 -23.80 -10.68
C ARG A 211 19.75 -23.34 -9.93
N SER A 212 20.21 -22.12 -10.22
CA SER A 212 21.39 -21.56 -9.55
C SER A 212 21.21 -21.50 -8.03
N VAL A 213 22.30 -21.68 -7.28
CA VAL A 213 22.33 -21.58 -5.82
C VAL A 213 21.71 -20.27 -5.34
N VAL A 214 21.97 -19.17 -6.05
CA VAL A 214 21.40 -17.84 -5.77
C VAL A 214 19.88 -17.86 -5.76
N MET A 215 19.24 -18.51 -6.74
CA MET A 215 17.78 -18.61 -6.79
C MET A 215 17.24 -19.44 -5.63
N GLN A 216 17.88 -20.57 -5.32
CA GLN A 216 17.46 -21.42 -4.19
C GLN A 216 17.55 -20.66 -2.87
N VAL A 217 18.68 -19.99 -2.60
CA VAL A 217 18.87 -19.14 -1.42
C VAL A 217 17.78 -18.06 -1.34
N HIS A 218 17.47 -17.42 -2.48
CA HIS A 218 16.43 -16.41 -2.55
C HIS A 218 15.04 -16.95 -2.17
N ALA A 219 14.64 -18.11 -2.70
CA ALA A 219 13.35 -18.73 -2.33
C ALA A 219 13.29 -19.15 -0.87
N TYR A 220 14.34 -19.80 -0.34
CA TYR A 220 14.40 -20.14 1.08
C TYR A 220 14.34 -18.91 1.96
N THR A 221 14.98 -17.81 1.55
CA THR A 221 14.92 -16.52 2.26
C THR A 221 13.50 -15.98 2.29
N LEU A 222 12.82 -15.90 1.14
CA LEU A 222 11.43 -15.42 1.10
C LEU A 222 10.48 -16.31 1.91
N LEU A 223 10.61 -17.63 1.78
CA LEU A 223 9.78 -18.58 2.54
C LEU A 223 10.04 -18.46 4.04
N SER A 224 11.28 -18.26 4.47
CA SER A 224 11.65 -18.06 5.88
C SER A 224 11.08 -16.75 6.42
N LEU A 225 11.18 -15.66 5.66
CA LEU A 225 10.59 -14.37 6.05
C LEU A 225 9.07 -14.48 6.18
N TYR A 226 8.43 -15.17 5.23
CA TYR A 226 6.99 -15.40 5.26
C TYR A 226 6.57 -16.28 6.44
N ALA A 227 7.32 -17.34 6.74
CA ALA A 227 7.09 -18.19 7.90
C ALA A 227 7.27 -17.42 9.23
N ALA A 228 8.33 -16.63 9.35
CA ALA A 228 8.58 -15.79 10.51
C ALA A 228 7.43 -14.79 10.74
N PHE A 229 6.93 -14.16 9.66
CA PHE A 229 5.76 -13.28 9.73
C PHE A 229 4.52 -14.03 10.23
N CYS A 230 4.23 -15.22 9.68
CA CYS A 230 3.09 -16.03 10.10
C CYS A 230 3.17 -16.45 11.57
N ILE A 231 4.35 -16.88 12.03
CA ILE A 231 4.60 -17.23 13.43
C ILE A 231 4.40 -16.02 14.34
N ALA A 232 4.98 -14.86 13.97
CA ALA A 232 4.84 -13.63 14.74
C ALA A 232 3.37 -13.18 14.82
N TYR A 233 2.61 -13.29 13.73
CA TYR A 233 1.18 -12.99 13.70
C TYR A 233 0.41 -13.92 14.64
N VAL A 234 0.55 -15.23 14.51
CA VAL A 234 -0.13 -16.23 15.34
C VAL A 234 0.21 -16.03 16.82
N TYR A 235 1.49 -15.87 17.15
CA TYR A 235 1.94 -15.61 18.52
C TYR A 235 1.30 -14.34 19.10
N ARG A 236 1.29 -13.24 18.32
CA ARG A 236 0.66 -11.98 18.73
C ARG A 236 -0.84 -12.16 18.97
N GLN A 237 -1.55 -12.89 18.12
CA GLN A 237 -2.99 -13.10 18.29
C GLN A 237 -3.30 -14.00 19.49
N ILE A 238 -2.54 -15.07 19.71
CA ILE A 238 -2.66 -15.90 20.91
C ILE A 238 -2.44 -15.07 22.17
N ARG A 239 -1.43 -14.19 22.18
CA ARG A 239 -1.18 -13.27 23.29
C ARG A 239 -2.36 -12.32 23.50
N ASN A 240 -2.96 -11.77 22.45
CA ASN A 240 -4.13 -10.89 22.54
C ASN A 240 -5.35 -11.62 23.13
N ILE A 241 -5.59 -12.87 22.69
CA ILE A 241 -6.67 -13.73 23.21
C ILE A 241 -6.46 -13.99 24.71
N ARG A 242 -5.24 -14.40 25.11
CA ARG A 242 -4.89 -14.69 26.51
C ARG A 242 -4.98 -13.47 27.42
N ALA A 243 -4.55 -12.31 26.92
CA ALA A 243 -4.57 -11.06 27.69
C ALA A 243 -5.98 -10.50 27.90
N ARG A 244 -7.03 -11.13 27.34
CA ARG A 244 -8.42 -10.62 27.30
C ARG A 244 -8.52 -9.16 26.80
N ARG A 245 -7.51 -8.66 26.09
CA ARG A 245 -7.52 -7.34 25.45
C ARG A 245 -8.37 -7.44 24.16
N LEU A 246 -9.68 -7.59 24.33
CA LEU A 246 -10.67 -7.61 23.25
C LEU A 246 -10.93 -6.22 22.69
N SER A 247 -10.67 -5.19 23.50
CA SER A 247 -10.42 -3.83 23.07
C SER A 247 -9.00 -3.77 22.51
N ARG A 248 -8.88 -3.89 21.18
CA ARG A 248 -7.77 -3.24 20.48
C ARG A 248 -7.75 -1.78 20.96
N PRO A 249 -6.58 -1.16 21.20
CA PRO A 249 -6.52 0.28 21.35
C PRO A 249 -7.08 0.85 20.05
N THR A 250 -8.35 1.24 20.09
CA THR A 250 -8.98 1.99 19.04
C THR A 250 -8.27 3.33 18.99
N SER A 251 -8.13 3.84 17.77
CA SER A 251 -7.56 5.16 17.50
C SER A 251 -8.02 6.16 18.59
N PRO A 252 -7.10 6.93 19.19
CA PRO A 252 -7.39 7.74 20.36
C PRO A 252 -8.64 8.58 20.14
N SER A 253 -9.56 8.48 21.11
CA SER A 253 -10.87 9.10 21.14
C SER A 253 -10.86 10.55 20.67
N HIS A 254 -11.93 10.90 19.94
CA HIS A 254 -12.26 12.24 19.49
C HIS A 254 -12.02 13.28 20.59
N ILE A 255 -11.06 14.18 20.35
CA ILE A 255 -11.07 15.50 20.97
C ILE A 255 -11.72 16.42 19.95
N PRO A 256 -12.84 17.09 20.28
CA PRO A 256 -13.47 18.04 19.37
C PRO A 256 -12.47 19.12 18.99
N MET A 257 -12.28 19.29 17.67
CA MET A 257 -11.33 20.23 17.10
C MET A 257 -12.00 21.60 17.00
N GLU A 258 -11.87 22.41 18.04
CA GLU A 258 -12.30 23.81 18.03
C GLU A 258 -11.22 24.64 17.33
N LEU A 259 -11.46 25.00 16.07
CA LEU A 259 -10.51 25.64 15.16
C LEU A 259 -10.89 27.12 14.91
N ASP A 260 -11.04 27.91 15.98
CA ASP A 260 -11.35 29.36 15.89
C ASP A 260 -10.09 30.25 15.92
N GLY A 261 -8.95 29.73 15.48
CA GLY A 261 -7.69 30.49 15.38
C GLY A 261 -7.44 31.05 13.97
N PRO A 262 -6.93 32.29 13.83
CA PRO A 262 -6.51 32.82 12.53
C PRO A 262 -5.40 31.94 11.92
N PRO A 263 -5.39 31.74 10.59
CA PRO A 263 -4.43 30.86 9.92
C PRO A 263 -2.98 31.36 10.16
N PRO A 264 -2.12 30.53 10.77
CA PRO A 264 -0.81 30.96 11.22
C PRO A 264 0.27 30.94 10.13
N ARG A 265 1.35 31.68 10.40
CA ARG A 265 2.49 31.93 9.50
C ARG A 265 3.46 30.74 9.54
N SER A 266 3.45 29.91 8.52
CA SER A 266 4.37 28.79 8.33
C SER A 266 5.79 29.23 7.90
N ALA A 267 6.78 28.39 8.25
CA ALA A 267 8.20 28.48 7.88
C ALA A 267 8.46 28.29 6.37
N HIS A 268 7.82 29.11 5.55
CA HIS A 268 8.05 29.15 4.12
C HIS A 268 9.03 30.25 3.76
N LEU A 269 9.88 29.98 2.77
CA LEU A 269 10.66 31.03 2.12
C LEU A 269 9.67 31.92 1.36
N ARG A 270 9.37 33.09 1.95
CA ARG A 270 8.56 34.12 1.31
C ARG A 270 9.50 34.97 0.48
N ILE A 271 9.42 34.84 -0.84
CA ILE A 271 10.08 35.81 -1.70
C ILE A 271 9.13 37.01 -1.78
N PRO A 272 9.54 38.22 -1.37
CA PRO A 272 8.70 39.41 -1.38
C PRO A 272 8.53 39.93 -2.82
N MET A 273 7.86 39.16 -3.66
CA MET A 273 7.27 39.63 -4.92
C MET A 273 5.79 39.92 -4.67
N ARG A 274 5.17 40.80 -5.46
CA ARG A 274 3.71 40.99 -5.48
C ARG A 274 3.17 40.30 -6.73
N PRO A 275 2.39 39.21 -6.63
CA PRO A 275 1.92 38.52 -5.41
C PRO A 275 3.01 37.72 -4.68
N VAL A 276 2.85 37.55 -3.35
CA VAL A 276 3.82 36.84 -2.48
C VAL A 276 3.91 35.38 -2.90
N VAL A 277 5.05 34.99 -3.46
CA VAL A 277 5.34 33.60 -3.82
C VAL A 277 5.91 32.89 -2.59
N ILE A 278 5.21 31.84 -2.17
CA ILE A 278 5.58 30.98 -1.05
C ILE A 278 6.24 29.74 -1.65
N ILE A 279 7.56 29.60 -1.54
CA ILE A 279 8.25 28.38 -1.93
C ILE A 279 8.25 27.43 -0.74
N VAL A 280 7.49 26.34 -0.87
CA VAL A 280 7.47 25.25 0.09
C VAL A 280 8.55 24.25 -0.33
N PRO A 281 9.51 23.87 0.55
CA PRO A 281 10.54 22.87 0.23
C PRO A 281 9.97 21.57 -0.36
N TYR A 282 8.77 21.18 0.09
CA TYR A 282 7.98 20.09 -0.51
C TYR A 282 7.91 20.18 -2.04
N GLY A 283 7.54 21.33 -2.59
CA GLY A 283 7.42 21.52 -4.04
C GLY A 283 8.75 21.37 -4.77
N ALA A 284 9.85 21.83 -4.16
CA ALA A 284 11.19 21.65 -4.72
C ALA A 284 11.59 20.16 -4.77
N PHE A 285 11.34 19.40 -3.69
CA PHE A 285 11.58 17.96 -3.64
C PHE A 285 10.68 17.17 -4.60
N MET A 286 9.42 17.57 -4.78
CA MET A 286 8.55 16.99 -5.82
C MET A 286 9.12 17.22 -7.22
N GLY A 287 9.63 18.43 -7.50
CA GLY A 287 10.31 18.75 -8.75
C GLY A 287 11.56 17.88 -8.98
N LEU A 288 12.37 17.68 -7.94
CA LEU A 288 13.51 16.75 -7.98
C LEU A 288 13.06 15.31 -8.21
N GLY A 289 11.96 14.87 -7.59
CA GLY A 289 11.37 13.56 -7.81
C GLY A 289 10.98 13.35 -9.28
N PHE A 290 10.31 14.32 -9.91
CA PHE A 290 9.96 14.23 -11.33
C PHE A 290 11.20 14.22 -12.23
N ALA A 291 12.20 15.06 -11.94
CA ALA A 291 13.45 15.08 -12.68
C ALA A 291 14.18 13.72 -12.57
N ALA A 292 14.21 13.14 -11.38
CA ALA A 292 14.80 11.83 -11.13
C ALA A 292 14.04 10.70 -11.83
N LEU A 293 12.70 10.72 -11.84
CA LEU A 293 11.87 9.77 -12.61
C LEU A 293 12.21 9.81 -14.10
N VAL A 294 12.28 11.01 -14.69
CA VAL A 294 12.61 11.17 -16.10
C VAL A 294 14.02 10.68 -16.37
N PHE A 295 14.99 11.09 -15.55
CA PHE A 295 16.40 10.70 -15.71
C PHE A 295 16.56 9.17 -15.64
N THR A 296 16.03 8.54 -14.59
CA THR A 296 16.11 7.08 -14.38
C THR A 296 15.44 6.30 -15.50
N THR A 297 14.24 6.71 -15.92
CA THR A 297 13.51 6.04 -17.00
C THR A 297 14.30 6.09 -18.31
N LEU A 298 14.83 7.26 -18.68
CA LEU A 298 15.63 7.43 -19.89
C LEU A 298 16.98 6.68 -19.83
N THR A 299 17.53 6.46 -18.63
CA THR A 299 18.79 5.73 -18.45
C THR A 299 18.59 4.22 -18.57
N ILE A 300 17.46 3.71 -18.05
CA ILE A 300 17.14 2.27 -17.99
C ILE A 300 16.61 1.72 -19.30
N ALA A 301 16.02 2.57 -20.13
CA ALA A 301 15.62 2.22 -21.48
C ALA A 301 16.61 2.81 -22.50
N PRO A 302 17.88 2.31 -22.54
CA PRO A 302 18.86 2.79 -23.48
C PRO A 302 18.37 2.43 -24.88
N GLY A 303 18.24 3.46 -25.72
CA GLY A 303 17.86 3.32 -27.10
C GLY A 303 18.66 4.28 -27.96
N SER A 304 18.38 4.26 -29.27
CA SER A 304 18.84 5.30 -30.18
C SER A 304 18.42 6.70 -29.69
N ARG A 305 19.06 7.75 -30.22
CA ARG A 305 18.67 9.14 -29.91
C ARG A 305 17.20 9.42 -30.23
N GLU A 306 16.68 8.77 -31.28
CA GLU A 306 15.28 8.86 -31.69
C GLU A 306 14.35 8.16 -30.70
N GLU A 307 14.67 6.92 -30.29
CA GLU A 307 13.90 6.18 -29.28
C GLU A 307 13.87 6.92 -27.94
N SER A 308 14.99 7.52 -27.53
CA SER A 308 15.06 8.34 -26.32
C SER A 308 14.19 9.59 -26.41
N ALA A 309 14.06 10.19 -27.60
CA ALA A 309 13.17 11.32 -27.83
C ALA A 309 11.70 10.92 -27.74
N LEU A 310 11.32 9.80 -28.38
CA LEU A 310 9.96 9.23 -28.30
C LEU A 310 9.60 8.91 -26.85
N LEU A 311 10.49 8.25 -26.11
CA LEU A 311 10.30 7.94 -24.70
C LEU A 311 10.16 9.20 -23.83
N SER A 312 10.94 10.26 -24.13
CA SER A 312 10.79 11.55 -23.46
C SER A 312 9.41 12.17 -23.72
N HIS A 313 8.88 12.08 -24.95
CA HIS A 313 7.52 12.53 -25.26
C HIS A 313 6.47 11.72 -24.50
N ALA A 314 6.61 10.39 -24.45
CA ALA A 314 5.72 9.52 -23.69
C ALA A 314 5.69 9.88 -22.19
N LEU A 315 6.85 10.11 -21.58
CA LEU A 315 6.95 10.57 -20.19
C LEU A 315 6.27 11.92 -19.96
N ARG A 316 6.48 12.89 -20.85
CA ARG A 316 5.85 14.22 -20.73
C ARG A 316 4.33 14.11 -20.78
N ILE A 317 3.78 13.36 -21.73
CA ILE A 317 2.33 13.13 -21.84
C ILE A 317 1.80 12.46 -20.58
N THR A 318 2.49 11.43 -20.09
CA THR A 318 2.14 10.68 -18.88
C THR A 318 2.11 11.59 -17.64
N ILE A 319 3.15 12.40 -17.42
CA ILE A 319 3.25 13.33 -16.28
C ILE A 319 2.19 14.43 -16.38
N LEU A 320 1.99 15.01 -17.56
CA LEU A 320 1.00 16.07 -17.76
C LEU A 320 -0.42 15.56 -17.47
N LEU A 321 -0.77 14.37 -17.96
CA LEU A 321 -2.07 13.77 -17.69
C LEU A 321 -2.21 13.34 -16.23
N ALA A 322 -1.16 12.85 -15.59
CA ALA A 322 -1.16 12.60 -14.15
C ALA A 322 -1.49 13.88 -13.36
N ILE A 323 -0.80 14.99 -13.62
CA ILE A 323 -1.06 16.27 -12.94
C ILE A 323 -2.48 16.77 -13.22
N PHE A 324 -2.91 16.69 -14.49
CA PHE A 324 -4.24 17.12 -14.91
C PHE A 324 -5.34 16.34 -14.17
N PHE A 325 -5.31 15.01 -14.20
CA PHE A 325 -6.35 14.19 -13.57
C PHE A 325 -6.25 14.21 -12.03
N ALA A 326 -5.05 14.34 -11.46
CA ALA A 326 -4.89 14.58 -10.02
C ALA A 326 -5.66 15.83 -9.59
N ARG A 327 -5.59 16.89 -10.41
CA ARG A 327 -6.31 18.13 -10.14
C ARG A 327 -7.80 18.02 -10.43
N ALA A 328 -8.17 17.51 -11.61
CA ALA A 328 -9.57 17.35 -12.01
C ALA A 328 -10.34 16.53 -10.98
N PHE A 329 -9.77 15.44 -10.49
CA PHE A 329 -10.44 14.62 -9.48
C PHE A 329 -10.46 15.29 -8.11
N SER A 330 -9.43 16.05 -7.69
CA SER A 330 -9.51 16.85 -6.46
C SER A 330 -10.68 17.84 -6.52
N LEU A 331 -10.88 18.52 -7.66
CA LEU A 331 -11.99 19.45 -7.86
C LEU A 331 -13.36 18.76 -7.76
N VAL A 332 -13.51 17.60 -8.39
CA VAL A 332 -14.78 16.85 -8.39
C VAL A 332 -15.06 16.24 -7.01
N MET A 333 -14.04 15.67 -6.37
CA MET A 333 -14.19 14.80 -5.21
C MET A 333 -14.08 15.52 -3.86
N GLU A 334 -13.20 16.52 -3.72
CA GLU A 334 -13.00 17.22 -2.44
C GLU A 334 -13.82 18.51 -2.35
N ASP A 335 -13.77 19.33 -3.40
CA ASP A 335 -14.48 20.62 -3.41
C ASP A 335 -15.95 20.47 -3.84
N GLY A 336 -16.25 19.40 -4.59
CA GLY A 336 -17.57 19.14 -5.15
C GLY A 336 -17.91 20.10 -6.30
N MET A 337 -18.72 19.61 -7.24
CA MET A 337 -19.16 20.41 -8.40
C MET A 337 -19.94 21.67 -7.99
N ALA A 338 -20.52 21.71 -6.78
CA ALA A 338 -21.23 22.86 -6.26
C ALA A 338 -20.32 24.08 -6.04
N ARG A 339 -19.14 23.93 -5.41
CA ARG A 339 -18.20 25.04 -5.20
C ARG A 339 -17.61 25.54 -6.50
N LEU A 340 -17.30 24.63 -7.42
CA LEU A 340 -16.77 24.97 -8.73
C LEU A 340 -17.73 25.85 -9.53
N ARG A 341 -19.05 25.66 -9.39
CA ARG A 341 -20.07 26.51 -10.03
C ARG A 341 -20.12 27.92 -9.45
N VAL A 342 -19.91 28.07 -8.14
CA VAL A 342 -20.04 29.36 -7.45
C VAL A 342 -18.75 30.20 -7.56
N GLN A 343 -17.57 29.57 -7.47
CA GLN A 343 -16.28 30.28 -7.46
C GLN A 343 -15.23 29.60 -8.36
N PRO A 344 -15.48 29.48 -9.68
CA PRO A 344 -14.71 28.61 -10.57
C PRO A 344 -13.20 28.90 -10.55
N LEU A 345 -12.79 30.15 -10.74
CA LEU A 345 -11.37 30.51 -10.78
C LEU A 345 -10.68 30.26 -9.44
N ARG A 346 -11.32 30.64 -8.33
CA ARG A 346 -10.76 30.43 -6.98
C ARG A 346 -10.64 28.94 -6.67
N THR A 347 -11.64 28.14 -7.05
CA THR A 347 -11.61 26.70 -6.86
C THR A 347 -10.54 26.06 -7.74
N ILE A 348 -10.43 26.43 -9.02
CA ILE A 348 -9.43 25.88 -9.96
C ILE A 348 -7.99 26.18 -9.51
N PHE A 349 -7.69 27.41 -9.08
CA PHE A 349 -6.34 27.81 -8.65
C PHE A 349 -6.03 27.49 -7.18
N ARG A 350 -6.98 26.91 -6.44
CA ARG A 350 -6.72 26.43 -5.08
C ARG A 350 -5.63 25.33 -5.11
N PRO A 351 -4.66 25.33 -4.19
CA PRO A 351 -3.73 24.21 -4.08
C PRO A 351 -4.45 22.94 -3.62
N GLY A 352 -4.14 21.81 -4.24
CA GLY A 352 -4.69 20.50 -3.89
C GLY A 352 -4.63 19.53 -5.07
N PHE A 353 -4.17 18.31 -4.81
CA PHE A 353 -4.09 17.24 -5.80
C PHE A 353 -4.59 15.96 -5.16
N TRP A 354 -5.28 15.15 -5.95
CA TRP A 354 -5.75 13.86 -5.51
C TRP A 354 -4.90 12.75 -6.10
N LEU A 355 -4.21 12.00 -5.23
CA LEU A 355 -3.26 10.94 -5.63
C LEU A 355 -3.88 9.96 -6.62
N HIS A 356 -5.10 9.49 -6.36
CA HIS A 356 -5.81 8.53 -7.21
C HIS A 356 -6.09 9.08 -8.61
N GLY A 357 -6.43 10.38 -8.71
CA GLY A 357 -6.56 11.05 -10.00
C GLY A 357 -5.23 11.10 -10.75
N GLY A 358 -4.12 11.30 -10.03
CA GLY A 358 -2.78 11.26 -10.60
C GLY A 358 -2.41 9.91 -11.17
N LEU A 359 -2.65 8.84 -10.41
CA LEU A 359 -2.42 7.46 -10.85
C LEU A 359 -3.28 7.11 -12.08
N PHE A 360 -4.57 7.49 -12.06
CA PHE A 360 -5.46 7.32 -13.21
C PHE A 360 -4.94 8.06 -14.44
N GLY A 361 -4.58 9.33 -14.28
CA GLY A 361 -4.04 10.15 -15.36
C GLY A 361 -2.72 9.64 -15.93
N ALA A 362 -1.83 9.11 -15.08
CA ALA A 362 -0.62 8.45 -15.53
C ALA A 362 -0.93 7.22 -16.39
N GLY A 363 -1.88 6.38 -15.96
CA GLY A 363 -2.33 5.22 -16.75
C GLY A 363 -2.90 5.63 -18.12
N VAL A 364 -3.79 6.63 -18.14
CA VAL A 364 -4.34 7.18 -19.39
C VAL A 364 -3.24 7.77 -20.26
N GLY A 365 -2.29 8.50 -19.69
CA GLY A 365 -1.23 9.13 -20.46
C GLY A 365 -0.23 8.13 -21.04
N ALA A 366 0.07 7.05 -20.31
CA ALA A 366 0.86 5.94 -20.83
C ALA A 366 0.16 5.27 -22.02
N LEU A 367 -1.15 5.06 -21.92
CA LEU A 367 -1.96 4.48 -23.01
C LEU A 367 -2.02 5.41 -24.23
N VAL A 368 -2.28 6.70 -24.03
CA VAL A 368 -2.27 7.71 -25.11
C VAL A 368 -0.90 7.77 -25.78
N ALA A 369 0.18 7.74 -25.00
CA ALA A 369 1.53 7.73 -25.55
C ALA A 369 1.83 6.47 -26.38
N GLN A 370 1.33 5.31 -25.95
CA GLN A 370 1.42 4.07 -26.72
C GLN A 370 0.62 4.14 -28.02
N MET A 371 -0.63 4.59 -27.97
CA MET A 371 -1.49 4.75 -29.16
C MET A 371 -0.91 5.75 -30.17
N ALA A 372 -0.22 6.78 -29.68
CA ALA A 372 0.46 7.77 -30.51
C ALA A 372 1.82 7.29 -31.07
N GLY A 373 2.24 6.05 -30.77
CA GLY A 373 3.49 5.48 -31.26
C GLY A 373 4.75 5.99 -30.56
N TYR A 374 4.63 6.72 -29.43
CA TYR A 374 5.78 7.20 -28.66
C TYR A 374 6.40 6.11 -27.78
N VAL A 375 5.71 4.99 -27.59
CA VAL A 375 6.17 3.85 -26.78
C VAL A 375 6.24 2.60 -27.67
N PRO A 376 7.37 2.37 -28.36
CA PRO A 376 7.53 1.20 -29.23
C PRO A 376 7.52 -0.11 -28.44
N ASP A 377 8.08 -0.10 -27.22
CA ASP A 377 8.00 -1.21 -26.28
C ASP A 377 7.40 -0.75 -24.94
N PHE A 378 6.11 -1.05 -24.77
CA PHE A 378 5.39 -0.73 -23.53
C PHE A 378 5.92 -1.50 -22.31
N ARG A 379 6.49 -2.70 -22.50
CA ARG A 379 7.05 -3.48 -21.39
C ARG A 379 8.31 -2.80 -20.88
N LEU A 380 9.19 -2.35 -21.77
CA LEU A 380 10.38 -1.60 -21.39
C LEU A 380 10.02 -0.27 -20.72
N PHE A 381 9.00 0.43 -21.25
CA PHE A 381 8.50 1.66 -20.62
C PHE A 381 7.93 1.41 -19.22
N ALA A 382 7.08 0.40 -19.04
CA ALA A 382 6.53 0.04 -17.74
C ALA A 382 7.63 -0.40 -16.76
N ALA A 383 8.62 -1.18 -17.23
CA ALA A 383 9.73 -1.63 -16.40
C ALA A 383 10.64 -0.46 -15.95
N SER A 384 10.92 0.48 -16.86
CA SER A 384 11.71 1.68 -16.53
C SER A 384 10.96 2.62 -15.57
N LEU A 385 9.65 2.78 -15.74
CA LEU A 385 8.79 3.46 -14.75
C LEU A 385 8.78 2.74 -13.40
N ALA A 386 8.75 1.41 -13.37
CA ALA A 386 8.75 0.65 -12.13
C ALA A 386 10.02 0.87 -11.28
N VAL A 387 11.14 1.23 -11.92
CA VAL A 387 12.38 1.63 -11.23
C VAL A 387 12.40 3.12 -10.93
N GLY A 388 11.93 3.97 -11.86
CA GLY A 388 11.98 5.42 -11.67
C GLY A 388 10.98 5.94 -10.64
N LEU A 389 9.81 5.32 -10.49
CA LEU A 389 8.77 5.71 -9.53
C LEU A 389 9.23 5.62 -8.07
N PRO A 390 9.92 4.55 -7.62
CA PRO A 390 10.56 4.51 -6.31
C PRO A 390 11.53 5.65 -6.04
N VAL A 391 12.35 6.04 -7.03
CA VAL A 391 13.27 7.18 -6.89
C VAL A 391 12.49 8.50 -6.78
N TYR A 392 11.41 8.65 -7.54
CA TYR A 392 10.45 9.75 -7.36
C TYR A 392 9.83 9.76 -5.96
N GLU A 393 9.39 8.60 -5.47
CA GLU A 393 8.81 8.47 -4.14
C GLU A 393 9.83 8.81 -3.05
N MET A 394 11.10 8.40 -3.19
CA MET A 394 12.17 8.78 -2.26
C MET A 394 12.23 10.30 -2.05
N PHE A 395 12.35 11.07 -3.14
CA PHE A 395 12.38 12.54 -3.05
C PHE A 395 11.05 13.10 -2.52
N SER A 396 9.92 12.53 -2.95
CA SER A 396 8.60 12.94 -2.47
C SER A 396 8.45 12.74 -0.96
N ARG A 397 8.99 11.65 -0.40
CA ARG A 397 8.99 11.37 1.04
C ARG A 397 9.91 12.31 1.82
N ILE A 398 11.06 12.69 1.27
CA ILE A 398 11.92 13.75 1.85
C ILE A 398 11.14 15.07 1.88
N GLY A 399 10.43 15.40 0.79
CA GLY A 399 9.53 16.55 0.75
C GLY A 399 8.46 16.49 1.85
N CYS A 400 7.76 15.36 1.99
CA CYS A 400 6.75 15.14 3.04
C CYS A 400 7.34 15.35 4.44
N HIS A 401 8.56 14.85 4.67
CA HIS A 401 9.29 15.04 5.91
C HIS A 401 9.53 16.53 6.19
N SER A 402 10.05 17.29 5.22
CA SER A 402 10.28 18.73 5.35
C SER A 402 9.01 19.52 5.58
N TYR A 403 7.87 19.08 5.03
CA TYR A 403 6.57 19.70 5.26
C TYR A 403 5.93 19.29 6.60
N GLY A 404 6.48 18.24 7.24
CA GLY A 404 5.93 17.62 8.43
C GLY A 404 4.54 17.04 8.22
N CYS A 405 4.32 16.35 7.10
CA CYS A 405 3.09 15.58 6.84
C CYS A 405 3.37 14.08 6.72
N CYS A 406 2.38 13.23 6.98
CA CYS A 406 2.48 11.76 6.84
C CYS A 406 3.52 11.10 7.78
N TYR A 407 3.58 11.55 9.03
CA TYR A 407 4.48 11.04 10.08
C TYR A 407 3.94 9.73 10.66
N GLY A 408 4.82 8.96 11.31
CA GLY A 408 4.44 7.70 11.94
C GLY A 408 3.78 7.90 13.30
N CYS A 409 3.45 6.79 13.95
CA CYS A 409 2.84 6.80 15.27
C CYS A 409 3.71 7.56 16.29
N PRO A 410 3.10 8.15 17.34
CA PRO A 410 3.84 8.55 18.52
C PRO A 410 4.68 7.39 19.03
N VAL A 411 5.93 7.68 19.33
CA VAL A 411 6.80 6.73 20.02
C VAL A 411 6.28 6.67 21.45
N GLU A 412 5.57 5.60 21.78
CA GLU A 412 5.28 5.31 23.17
C GLU A 412 6.62 5.34 23.93
N PRO A 413 6.69 5.98 25.10
CA PRO A 413 7.87 5.85 25.94
C PRO A 413 8.05 4.34 26.16
N ILE A 414 9.03 3.74 25.49
CA ILE A 414 9.25 2.30 25.57
C ILE A 414 9.44 2.03 27.06
N GLN A 415 8.44 1.39 27.68
CA GLN A 415 8.53 0.97 29.07
C GLN A 415 9.65 -0.09 29.11
N GLY A 416 10.87 0.36 29.40
CA GLY A 416 12.08 -0.47 29.31
C GLY A 416 13.22 0.10 28.44
N LEU A 417 13.08 1.28 27.80
CA LEU A 417 14.26 1.97 27.27
C LEU A 417 15.19 2.29 28.45
N PRO A 418 16.44 1.81 28.47
CA PRO A 418 17.36 2.09 29.56
C PRO A 418 17.47 3.61 29.70
N SER A 419 17.27 4.14 30.91
CA SER A 419 17.46 5.55 31.24
C SER A 419 18.92 6.01 31.08
N SER A 420 19.82 5.09 30.74
CA SER A 420 21.25 5.36 30.61
C SER A 420 21.52 6.42 29.53
N PRO A 421 22.49 7.31 29.75
CA PRO A 421 22.90 8.30 28.74
C PRO A 421 23.36 7.66 27.41
N ARG A 422 23.89 6.42 27.47
CA ARG A 422 24.46 5.70 26.32
C ARG A 422 23.39 5.20 25.34
N SER A 423 22.26 4.68 25.86
CA SER A 423 21.11 4.29 25.02
C SER A 423 20.43 5.51 24.38
N ARG A 424 20.37 6.64 25.09
CA ARG A 424 19.90 7.93 24.55
C ARG A 424 20.82 8.46 23.45
N LEU A 425 22.14 8.32 23.62
CA LEU A 425 23.11 8.70 22.60
C LEU A 425 23.01 7.83 21.35
N LEU A 426 22.89 6.51 21.50
CA LEU A 426 22.67 5.59 20.38
C LEU A 426 21.36 5.89 19.65
N TRP A 427 20.28 6.15 20.38
CA TRP A 427 19.00 6.57 19.77
C TRP A 427 19.08 7.90 19.03
N ARG A 428 19.88 8.86 19.52
CA ARG A 428 20.13 10.14 18.84
C ARG A 428 21.10 10.03 17.67
N ALA A 429 22.01 9.06 17.70
CA ALA A 429 23.00 8.82 16.64
C ALA A 429 22.39 8.08 15.43
N PHE A 430 21.24 7.43 15.59
CA PHE A 430 20.53 6.86 14.45
C PHE A 430 19.84 7.95 13.62
N PRO A 431 20.03 8.00 12.29
CA PRO A 431 19.37 8.95 11.39
C PRO A 431 17.84 8.82 11.35
N TYR A 432 17.28 7.82 12.04
CA TYR A 432 15.85 7.58 12.24
C TYR A 432 15.38 7.90 13.65
N SER A 433 16.11 8.76 14.37
CA SER A 433 15.67 9.27 15.67
C SER A 433 14.28 9.89 15.56
N ALA A 434 13.48 9.73 16.62
CA ALA A 434 12.13 10.26 16.64
C ALA A 434 12.14 11.78 16.39
N VAL A 435 11.22 12.25 15.56
CA VAL A 435 11.10 13.67 15.22
C VAL A 435 10.12 14.32 16.18
N THR A 436 10.53 15.43 16.78
CA THR A 436 9.67 16.28 17.61
C THR A 436 9.40 17.57 16.85
N TYR A 437 8.13 17.96 16.78
CA TYR A 437 7.74 19.25 16.21
C TYR A 437 7.47 20.22 17.35
N ASP A 438 8.23 21.31 17.43
CA ASP A 438 8.17 22.24 18.56
C ASP A 438 7.27 23.45 18.30
N HIS A 439 6.81 23.63 17.06
CA HIS A 439 5.93 24.72 16.67
C HIS A 439 4.55 24.22 16.22
N PRO A 440 3.45 24.77 16.77
CA PRO A 440 2.08 24.32 16.47
C PRO A 440 1.65 24.55 15.03
N THR A 441 2.42 25.33 14.27
CA THR A 441 1.94 25.87 12.99
C THR A 441 2.88 25.71 11.82
N ASP A 442 4.15 25.38 12.06
CA ASP A 442 5.15 25.23 10.99
C ASP A 442 4.89 23.97 10.17
N TYR A 443 4.34 22.93 10.80
CA TYR A 443 4.23 21.60 10.24
C TYR A 443 2.77 21.19 10.04
N ALA A 444 2.50 20.44 8.96
CA ALA A 444 1.13 20.01 8.65
C ALA A 444 0.51 19.15 9.75
N VAL A 445 1.32 18.29 10.36
CA VAL A 445 0.99 17.49 11.54
C VAL A 445 0.47 18.31 12.71
N THR A 446 1.21 19.32 13.15
CA THR A 446 0.84 20.07 14.35
C THR A 446 -0.38 20.96 14.11
N ARG A 447 -0.60 21.38 12.85
CA ARG A 447 -1.84 22.05 12.43
C ARG A 447 -3.05 21.11 12.45
N ALA A 448 -2.88 19.88 11.98
CA ALA A 448 -3.97 18.90 11.89
C ALA A 448 -4.26 18.24 13.24
N GLU A 449 -3.25 18.02 14.07
CA GLU A 449 -3.33 17.37 15.38
C GLU A 449 -2.43 18.08 16.41
N PRO A 450 -2.88 19.18 17.03
CA PRO A 450 -2.09 19.95 17.98
C PRO A 450 -1.55 19.15 19.18
N ARG A 451 -2.22 18.06 19.56
CA ARG A 451 -1.78 17.15 20.63
C ARG A 451 -0.42 16.50 20.38
N LEU A 452 -0.02 16.40 19.11
CA LEU A 452 1.25 15.80 18.71
C LEU A 452 2.42 16.79 18.80
N LEU A 453 2.15 18.03 19.18
CA LEU A 453 3.17 19.03 19.47
C LEU A 453 4.11 18.50 20.57
N ARG A 454 5.41 18.58 20.34
CA ARG A 454 6.50 18.09 21.21
C ARG A 454 6.44 16.58 21.51
N GLN A 455 5.58 15.81 20.83
CA GLN A 455 5.61 14.36 20.93
C GLN A 455 6.69 13.80 19.99
N PRO A 456 7.48 12.81 20.42
CA PRO A 456 8.40 12.11 19.54
C PRO A 456 7.61 11.22 18.59
N LEU A 457 7.76 11.43 17.28
CA LEU A 457 7.06 10.69 16.23
C LEU A 457 8.06 9.85 15.43
N ILE A 458 7.65 8.66 14.99
CA ILE A 458 8.49 7.84 14.11
C ILE A 458 8.65 8.56 12.76
N PRO A 459 9.89 8.80 12.26
CA PRO A 459 10.13 9.49 10.99
C PRO A 459 9.89 8.57 9.79
N ILE A 460 8.66 8.07 9.65
CA ILE A 460 8.33 7.04 8.65
C ILE A 460 8.67 7.47 7.23
N GLN A 461 8.63 8.76 6.92
CA GLN A 461 8.96 9.30 5.61
C GLN A 461 10.45 9.17 5.29
N LEU A 462 11.34 9.44 6.26
CA LEU A 462 12.78 9.23 6.06
C LEU A 462 13.10 7.73 5.99
N ILE A 463 12.44 6.91 6.79
CA ILE A 463 12.57 5.44 6.71
C ILE A 463 12.14 4.97 5.32
N SER A 464 10.97 5.39 4.84
CA SER A 464 10.49 5.06 3.50
C SER A 464 11.43 5.56 2.40
N ALA A 465 11.93 6.79 2.51
CA ALA A 465 12.90 7.34 1.56
C ALA A 465 14.16 6.46 1.49
N THR A 466 14.72 6.07 2.63
CA THR A 466 15.89 5.19 2.62
C THR A 466 15.58 3.79 2.11
N LEU A 467 14.41 3.23 2.42
CA LEU A 467 14.00 1.95 1.85
C LEU A 467 13.88 2.02 0.33
N PHE A 468 13.33 3.11 -0.22
CA PHE A 468 13.31 3.34 -1.66
C PHE A 468 14.71 3.52 -2.25
N LEU A 469 15.66 4.11 -1.52
CA LEU A 469 17.05 4.18 -1.96
C LEU A 469 17.68 2.77 -1.98
N LEU A 470 17.60 2.05 -0.88
CA LEU A 470 18.24 0.73 -0.69
C LEU A 470 17.69 -0.36 -1.59
N LEU A 471 16.41 -0.29 -1.98
CA LEU A 471 15.83 -1.25 -2.91
C LEU A 471 16.39 -1.14 -4.33
N PHE A 472 17.08 -0.03 -4.65
CA PHE A 472 17.47 0.31 -6.03
C PHE A 472 18.94 0.75 -6.20
N THR A 473 19.69 0.90 -5.10
CA THR A 473 21.16 0.87 -5.10
C THR A 473 21.66 -0.56 -4.95
#